data_AF-A0A9E4WDD2-F1
#
_entry.id   AF-A0A9E4WDD2-F1
#
_cell.length_a   1.000
_cell.length_b   1.000
_cell.length_c   1.000
_cell.angle_alpha   90.00
_cell.angle_beta   90.00
_cell.angle_gamma   90.00
#
_symmetry.space_group_name_H-M   'P 1'
#
loop_
_entity.id
_entity.type
_entity.pdbx_description
1 polymer ?
#
loop_
_entity_poly.entity_id
_entity_poly.type
_entity_poly.pdbx_seq_one_letter_code
_entity_poly.pdbx_strand_id
1 'polypeptide(L)' 'MADTTVLANDIPVAYTPDGGWQGEMPPPILAGCTEPLVSGAPDMRGLWQAYAVEVKGQPAPEGH' A
#
# COMPACT_ATOMS: atom_id res chain seq x y z
N MET A 1 5.15 -23.16 -19.36
CA MET A 1 4.91 -22.87 -17.93
C MET A 1 3.69 -21.98 -17.90
N ALA A 2 2.55 -22.42 -17.35
CA ALA A 2 1.46 -21.49 -17.11
C ALA A 2 1.93 -20.56 -15.99
N ASP A 3 2.04 -19.27 -16.29
CA ASP A 3 2.28 -18.24 -15.28
C ASP A 3 1.05 -18.23 -14.37
N THR A 4 1.17 -18.75 -13.16
CA THR A 4 0.07 -18.72 -12.20
C THR A 4 -0.11 -17.28 -11.76
N THR A 5 -1.18 -16.64 -12.22
CA THR A 5 -1.57 -15.32 -11.72
C THR A 5 -1.77 -15.38 -10.21
N VAL A 6 -1.07 -14.53 -9.46
CA VAL A 6 -1.29 -14.32 -8.03
C VAL A 6 -2.26 -13.16 -7.90
N LEU A 7 -3.46 -13.45 -7.39
CA LEU A 7 -4.48 -12.43 -7.20
C LEU A 7 -4.16 -11.62 -5.93
N ALA A 8 -4.59 -10.37 -5.90
CA ALA A 8 -4.44 -9.55 -4.70
C ALA A 8 -5.12 -10.19 -3.47
N ASN A 9 -6.22 -10.91 -3.69
CA ASN A 9 -6.97 -11.63 -2.64
C ASN A 9 -6.22 -12.85 -2.06
N ASP A 10 -5.21 -13.34 -2.77
CA ASP A 10 -4.38 -14.47 -2.30
C ASP A 10 -3.23 -14.00 -1.40
N ILE A 11 -2.98 -12.68 -1.33
CA ILE A 11 -1.92 -12.09 -0.50
C ILE A 11 -2.40 -12.02 0.95
N PRO A 12 -1.66 -12.58 1.93
CA PRO A 12 -2.04 -12.50 3.34
C PRO A 12 -2.15 -11.05 3.83
N VAL A 13 -3.20 -10.76 4.59
CA VAL A 13 -3.39 -9.45 5.23
C VAL A 13 -2.36 -9.26 6.34
N ALA A 14 -1.58 -8.19 6.25
CA ALA A 14 -0.69 -7.75 7.32
C ALA A 14 -1.45 -6.85 8.31
N TYR A 15 -1.27 -7.09 9.61
CA TYR A 15 -1.87 -6.29 10.68
C TYR A 15 -0.83 -5.37 11.31
N THR A 16 -1.20 -4.12 11.57
CA THR A 16 -0.36 -3.18 12.33
C THR A 16 -0.30 -3.64 13.79
N PRO A 17 0.92 -3.89 14.34
CA PRO A 17 1.07 -4.22 15.74
C PRO A 17 0.62 -3.08 16.66
N ASP A 18 0.29 -3.42 17.90
CA ASP A 18 0.00 -2.43 18.95
C ASP A 18 1.19 -1.48 19.14
N GLY A 19 0.90 -0.20 19.36
CA GLY A 19 1.92 0.84 19.51
C GLY A 19 2.37 1.49 18.20
N GLY A 20 1.79 1.13 17.05
CA GLY A 20 2.04 1.78 15.77
C GLY A 20 3.37 1.35 15.12
N TRP A 21 3.83 2.13 14.14
CA TRP A 21 5.08 1.87 13.44
C TRP A 21 6.29 2.22 14.32
N GLN A 22 7.25 1.30 14.43
CA GLN A 22 8.37 1.39 15.39
C GLN A 22 9.75 1.12 14.75
N GLY A 23 9.87 1.07 13.42
CA GLY A 23 11.13 0.57 12.85
C GLY A 23 11.23 0.61 11.33
N GLU A 24 11.53 -0.53 10.70
CA GLU A 24 11.73 -0.60 9.25
C GLU A 24 10.42 -0.39 8.49
N MET A 25 10.47 0.28 7.33
CA MET A 25 9.31 0.38 6.44
C MET A 25 8.99 -1.03 5.91
N PRO A 26 7.74 -1.52 6.00
CA PRO A 26 7.38 -2.80 5.43
C PRO A 26 7.59 -2.81 3.91
N PRO A 27 7.89 -3.98 3.31
CA PRO A 27 7.95 -4.11 1.86
C PRO A 27 6.58 -3.83 1.22
N PRO A 28 6.52 -3.45 -0.07
CA PRO A 28 5.27 -3.21 -0.77
C PRO A 28 4.39 -4.47 -0.79
N ILE A 29 3.17 -4.37 -0.22
CA ILE A 29 2.29 -5.53 -0.02
C ILE A 29 1.85 -6.18 -1.35
N LEU A 30 1.81 -5.43 -2.45
CA LEU A 30 1.41 -5.91 -3.77
C LEU A 30 2.59 -6.27 -4.68
N ALA A 31 3.83 -6.31 -4.18
CA ALA A 31 5.02 -6.59 -5.00
C ALA A 31 4.96 -7.95 -5.73
N GLY A 32 4.26 -8.94 -5.16
CA GLY A 32 4.07 -10.27 -5.75
C GLY A 32 2.78 -10.42 -6.58
N CYS A 33 1.93 -9.40 -6.66
CA CYS A 33 0.68 -9.47 -7.41
C CYS A 33 0.95 -9.42 -8.92
N THR A 34 0.49 -10.43 -9.65
CA THR A 34 0.65 -10.54 -11.11
C THR A 34 -0.66 -10.41 -11.88
N GLU A 35 -1.75 -10.11 -11.17
CA GLU A 35 -3.05 -9.82 -11.78
C GLU A 35 -2.99 -8.57 -12.69
N PRO A 36 -3.64 -8.60 -13.88
CA PRO A 36 -3.76 -7.42 -14.73
C PRO A 36 -4.51 -6.29 -14.02
N LEU A 37 -4.03 -5.05 -14.20
CA LEU A 37 -4.76 -3.88 -13.71
C LEU A 37 -6.05 -3.69 -14.50
N VAL A 38 -7.16 -3.49 -13.80
CA VAL A 38 -8.44 -3.13 -14.42
C VAL A 38 -8.37 -1.71 -14.98
N SER A 39 -9.19 -1.44 -16.01
CA SER A 39 -9.22 -0.13 -16.65
C SER A 39 -9.54 0.99 -15.66
N GLY A 40 -8.73 2.05 -15.67
CA GLY A 40 -8.90 3.23 -14.81
C GLY A 40 -8.36 3.07 -13.38
N ALA A 41 -7.87 1.89 -12.99
CA ALA A 41 -7.25 1.72 -11.67
C ALA A 41 -5.83 2.32 -11.64
N PRO A 42 -5.45 3.04 -10.57
CA PRO A 42 -4.06 3.42 -10.33
C PRO A 42 -3.22 2.17 -10.01
N ASP A 43 -1.95 2.18 -10.41
CA ASP A 43 -1.02 1.09 -10.12
C ASP A 43 -0.47 1.16 -8.69
N MET A 44 -1.13 0.48 -7.76
CA MET A 44 -0.80 0.46 -6.34
C MET A 44 0.41 -0.41 -5.96
N ARG A 45 1.13 -1.01 -6.92
CA ARG A 45 2.22 -1.98 -6.63
C ARG A 45 3.53 -1.33 -6.15
N GLY A 46 3.67 -0.01 -6.29
CA GLY A 46 4.86 0.75 -5.90
C GLY A 46 4.74 1.47 -4.55
N LEU A 47 5.73 2.31 -4.26
CA LEU A 47 5.72 3.26 -3.15
C LEU A 47 5.02 4.56 -3.57
N TRP A 48 4.34 5.19 -2.61
CA TRP A 48 3.57 6.41 -2.82
C TRP A 48 4.06 7.51 -1.88
N GLN A 49 4.34 8.69 -2.43
CA GLN A 49 4.67 9.86 -1.65
C GLN A 49 3.40 10.64 -1.33
N ALA A 50 3.14 10.88 -0.04
CA ALA A 50 2.13 11.84 0.37
C ALA A 50 2.58 13.26 -0.04
N TYR A 51 1.77 13.94 -0.85
CA TYR A 51 2.05 15.32 -1.29
C TYR A 51 1.28 16.37 -0.47
N ALA A 52 0.19 15.96 0.18
CA ALA A 52 -0.64 16.78 1.05
C ALA A 52 -1.34 15.89 2.09
N VAL A 53 -1.54 16.41 3.29
CA VAL A 53 -2.28 15.75 4.36
C VAL A 53 -3.22 16.77 4.98
N GLU A 54 -4.50 16.42 5.12
CA GLU A 54 -5.51 17.26 5.73
C GLU A 54 -6.22 16.53 6.88
N VAL A 55 -6.46 17.25 7.97
CA VAL A 55 -7.25 16.79 9.13
C VAL A 55 -8.45 17.70 9.27
N LYS A 56 -9.65 17.15 9.08
CA LYS A 56 -10.92 17.92 9.07
C LYS A 56 -10.92 19.08 8.07
N GLY A 57 -10.31 18.86 6.90
CA GLY A 57 -10.24 19.85 5.81
C GLY A 57 -9.28 21.01 6.05
N GLN A 58 -8.37 20.88 7.01
CA GLN A 58 -7.26 21.82 7.25
C GLN A 58 -5.93 21.09 7.09
N PRO A 59 -4.87 21.73 6.58
CA PRO A 59 -3.55 21.13 6.50
C PRO A 59 -3.12 20.52 7.84
N ALA A 60 -2.55 19.31 7.81
CA ALA A 60 -2.02 18.68 9.01
C ALA A 60 -0.88 19.53 9.62
N PRO A 61 -0.75 19.58 10.95
CA PRO A 61 0.38 20.20 11.62
C PRO A 61 1.72 19.65 11.10
N GLU A 62 2.73 20.52 11.03
CA GLU A 62 4.08 20.13 10.65
C GLU A 62 4.76 19.33 11.78
N GLY A 63 5.48 18.25 11.44
CA GLY A 63 6.33 17.50 12.39
C GLY A 63 5.68 16.33 13.13
N HIS A 64 4.78 15.59 12.48
CA HIS A 64 4.25 14.31 12.98
C HIS A 64 5.19 13.13 12.74
#